data_AF-A0A537CBM7-F1
#
_entry.id   AF-A0A537CBM7-F1
#
_cell.length_a   1.000
_cell.length_b   1.000
_cell.length_c   1.000
_cell.angle_alpha   90.00
_cell.angle_beta   90.00
_cell.angle_gamma   90.00
#
_symmetry.space_group_name_H-M   'P 1'
#
loop_
_entity.id
_entity.type
_entity.pdbx_description
1 polymer ?
#
loop_
_entity_poly.entity_id
_entity_poly.type
_entity_poly.pdbx_seq_one_letter_code
_entity_poly.pdbx_strand_id
1 'polypeptide(L)'
;MRFRLSSLAKNLLAGLRLALFLPVRASDYRVSGLDFVLLALSGFVAWVAVGAVLAGFEGELNPLAIPMYLASISLVLGTALLVALAYGAQEKLLSLAVALSASQPWFELVVPAASGLGEVVLWILVGWTLIASVRAVAVVMGARRPQLYQGTLAVGAMIAIAFFVFPETDVWLPSAAQDEEAGAGLADERAFHLQGQLIERALAGLRRGRPGVPELYFVGFAPDGSQDVFLREMRYVKRLFDERFGTAGRSITLASSRDALEEFPIGS
;
A
#
# COMPACT_ATOMS: atom_id res chain seq x y z
N MET A 1 1.75 -0.31 -36.18
CA MET A 1 2.51 -0.17 -34.91
C MET A 1 2.81 1.29 -34.53
N ARG A 2 3.51 2.08 -35.36
CA ARG A 2 3.91 3.48 -35.04
C ARG A 2 2.78 4.40 -34.57
N PHE A 3 1.60 4.34 -35.22
CA PHE A 3 0.44 5.15 -34.82
C PHE A 3 -0.06 4.82 -33.40
N ARG A 4 0.00 3.54 -32.99
CA ARG A 4 -0.48 3.08 -31.69
C ARG A 4 0.46 3.47 -30.54
N LEU A 5 1.77 3.38 -30.76
CA LEU A 5 2.77 3.90 -29.83
C LEU A 5 2.62 5.42 -29.62
N SER A 6 2.31 6.16 -30.69
CA SER A 6 2.02 7.60 -30.57
C SER A 6 0.75 7.86 -29.75
N SER A 7 -0.28 7.02 -29.87
CA SER A 7 -1.52 7.12 -29.09
C SER A 7 -1.26 6.91 -27.60
N LEU A 8 -0.52 5.85 -27.25
CA LEU A 8 -0.11 5.56 -25.87
C LEU A 8 0.71 6.71 -25.28
N ALA A 9 1.72 7.22 -26.01
CA ALA A 9 2.53 8.34 -25.54
C ALA A 9 1.70 9.61 -25.28
N LYS A 10 0.70 9.89 -26.12
CA LYS A 10 -0.22 11.02 -25.91
C LYS A 10 -1.06 10.84 -24.65
N ASN A 11 -1.58 9.63 -24.40
CA ASN A 11 -2.33 9.33 -23.19
C ASN A 11 -1.47 9.44 -21.94
N LEU A 12 -0.26 8.87 -21.94
CA LEU A 12 0.68 8.98 -20.82
C LEU A 12 1.05 10.44 -20.54
N LEU A 13 1.33 11.24 -21.59
CA LEU A 13 1.66 12.66 -21.43
C LEU A 13 0.45 13.50 -21.00
N ALA A 14 -0.77 13.14 -21.40
CA ALA A 14 -2.00 13.72 -20.86
C ALA A 14 -2.20 13.35 -19.38
N GLY A 15 -1.89 12.10 -19.00
CA GLY A 15 -1.90 11.63 -17.62
C GLY A 15 -0.86 12.31 -16.72
N LEU A 16 0.35 12.57 -17.23
CA LEU A 16 1.37 13.32 -16.51
C LEU A 16 0.91 14.77 -16.28
N ARG A 17 0.39 15.42 -17.31
CA ARG A 17 -0.20 16.77 -17.19
C ARG A 17 -1.40 16.77 -16.23
N LEU A 18 -2.18 15.69 -16.22
CA LEU A 18 -3.29 15.51 -15.29
C LEU A 18 -2.78 15.49 -13.85
N ALA A 19 -1.77 14.65 -13.56
CA ALA A 19 -1.17 14.49 -12.24
C ALA A 19 -0.47 15.77 -11.76
N LEU A 20 0.27 16.45 -12.63
CA LEU A 20 0.99 17.69 -12.30
C LEU A 20 0.12 18.96 -12.31
N PHE A 21 -1.21 18.81 -12.37
CA PHE A 21 -2.15 19.94 -12.42
C PHE A 21 -1.97 20.90 -13.61
N LEU A 22 -1.26 20.47 -14.67
CA LEU A 22 -1.06 21.22 -15.90
C LEU A 22 -2.30 21.17 -16.80
N PRO A 23 -2.54 22.18 -17.65
CA PRO A 23 -3.72 22.22 -18.53
C PRO A 23 -3.87 20.94 -19.37
N VAL A 24 -5.03 20.29 -19.25
CA VAL A 24 -5.41 19.09 -20.00
C VAL A 24 -6.89 19.17 -20.37
N ARG A 25 -7.22 18.76 -21.59
CA ARG A 25 -8.59 18.71 -22.10
C ARG A 25 -9.01 17.27 -22.37
N ALA A 26 -10.31 17.00 -22.35
CA ALA A 26 -10.82 15.68 -22.72
C ALA A 26 -10.38 15.23 -24.13
N SER A 27 -10.19 16.18 -25.05
CA SER A 27 -9.70 15.94 -26.42
C SER A 27 -8.24 15.52 -26.52
N ASP A 28 -7.45 15.70 -25.46
CA ASP A 28 -6.04 15.32 -25.45
C ASP A 28 -5.87 13.80 -25.33
N TYR A 29 -6.88 13.11 -24.80
CA TYR A 29 -6.92 11.66 -24.69
C TYR A 29 -7.34 11.01 -26.01
N ARG A 30 -6.66 9.93 -26.35
CA ARG A 30 -7.04 9.00 -27.42
C ARG A 30 -7.80 7.84 -26.81
N VAL A 31 -9.07 7.75 -27.17
CA VAL A 31 -10.01 6.83 -26.55
C VAL A 31 -10.40 5.76 -27.55
N SER A 32 -10.01 4.53 -27.25
CA SER A 32 -10.52 3.30 -27.85
C SER A 32 -10.29 2.15 -26.88
N GLY A 33 -11.01 1.03 -27.04
CA GLY A 33 -10.76 -0.16 -26.21
C GLY A 33 -9.30 -0.63 -26.28
N LEU A 34 -8.69 -0.52 -27.47
CA LEU A 34 -7.27 -0.83 -27.66
C LEU A 34 -6.34 0.15 -26.93
N ASP A 35 -6.65 1.46 -26.96
CA ASP A 35 -5.84 2.45 -26.23
C ASP A 35 -5.91 2.24 -24.71
N PHE A 36 -7.08 1.84 -24.18
CA PHE A 36 -7.23 1.45 -22.78
C PHE A 36 -6.40 0.21 -22.45
N VAL A 37 -6.46 -0.84 -23.29
CA VAL A 37 -5.67 -2.07 -23.09
C VAL A 37 -4.17 -1.77 -23.14
N LEU A 38 -3.70 -0.98 -24.10
CA LEU A 38 -2.29 -0.59 -24.17
C LEU A 38 -1.84 0.22 -22.95
N LEU A 39 -2.72 1.07 -22.42
CA LEU A 39 -2.45 1.85 -21.23
C LEU A 39 -2.35 0.97 -19.98
N ALA A 40 -3.29 0.02 -19.82
CA ALA A 40 -3.22 -0.99 -18.76
C ALA A 40 -1.95 -1.83 -18.88
N LEU A 41 -1.62 -2.35 -20.06
CA LEU A 41 -0.38 -3.08 -20.27
C LEU A 41 0.86 -2.23 -19.94
N SER A 42 0.86 -0.95 -20.28
CA SER A 42 1.97 -0.06 -19.93
C SER A 42 2.09 0.19 -18.43
N GLY A 43 0.97 0.26 -17.70
CA GLY A 43 0.97 0.33 -16.24
C GLY A 43 1.50 -0.96 -15.62
N PHE A 44 1.01 -2.12 -16.06
CA PHE A 44 1.55 -3.39 -15.57
C PHE A 44 3.07 -3.51 -15.80
N VAL A 45 3.55 -3.13 -16.99
CA VAL A 45 4.99 -3.12 -17.29
C VAL A 45 5.75 -2.13 -16.42
N ALA A 46 5.20 -0.94 -16.16
CA ALA A 46 5.82 0.05 -15.27
C ALA A 46 5.90 -0.49 -13.83
N TRP A 47 4.82 -1.08 -13.32
CA TRP A 47 4.77 -1.70 -12.00
C TRP A 47 5.82 -2.82 -11.86
N VAL A 48 5.89 -3.74 -12.82
CA VAL A 48 6.92 -4.82 -12.85
C VAL A 48 8.32 -4.23 -12.91
N ALA A 49 8.55 -3.24 -13.79
CA ALA A 49 9.88 -2.64 -13.95
C ALA A 49 10.34 -1.93 -12.68
N VAL A 50 9.45 -1.20 -12.00
CA VAL A 50 9.75 -0.55 -10.72
C VAL A 50 10.03 -1.59 -9.66
N GLY A 51 9.21 -2.65 -9.56
CA GLY A 51 9.45 -3.76 -8.64
C GLY A 51 10.82 -4.41 -8.85
N ALA A 52 11.17 -4.72 -10.10
CA ALA A 52 12.47 -5.31 -10.46
C ALA A 52 13.65 -4.39 -10.16
N VAL A 53 13.50 -3.06 -10.33
CA VAL A 53 14.54 -2.08 -9.99
C VAL A 53 14.75 -2.00 -8.48
N LEU A 54 13.67 -2.11 -7.69
CA LEU A 54 13.74 -1.98 -6.22
C LEU A 54 14.20 -3.26 -5.52
N ALA A 55 13.74 -4.43 -5.98
CA ALA A 55 14.05 -5.73 -5.39
C ALA A 55 15.20 -6.46 -6.09
N GLY A 56 15.65 -5.98 -7.26
CA GLY A 56 16.72 -6.59 -8.05
C GLY A 56 16.21 -7.50 -9.17
N PHE A 57 16.91 -7.49 -10.30
CA PHE A 57 16.48 -8.20 -11.53
C PHE A 57 16.56 -9.73 -11.47
N GLU A 58 17.16 -10.30 -10.42
CA GLU A 58 17.26 -11.75 -10.20
C GLU A 58 16.02 -12.33 -9.51
N GLY A 59 15.06 -11.47 -9.16
CA GLY A 59 13.79 -11.87 -8.56
C GLY A 59 12.82 -12.56 -9.52
N GLU A 60 11.65 -12.90 -8.99
CA GLU A 60 10.60 -13.61 -9.72
C GLU A 60 9.26 -12.83 -9.69
N LEU A 61 8.47 -12.98 -10.75
CA LEU A 61 7.15 -12.36 -10.83
C LEU A 61 6.17 -13.09 -9.91
N ASN A 62 5.53 -12.35 -9.01
CA ASN A 62 4.53 -12.89 -8.10
C ASN A 62 3.24 -13.29 -8.86
N PRO A 63 2.85 -14.57 -8.90
CA PRO A 63 1.65 -14.99 -9.62
C PRO A 63 0.35 -14.36 -9.07
N LEU A 64 0.32 -14.01 -7.78
CA LEU A 64 -0.84 -13.37 -7.13
C LEU A 64 -1.01 -11.89 -7.54
N ALA A 65 0.05 -11.26 -8.05
CA ALA A 65 0.00 -9.88 -8.52
C ALA A 65 -0.86 -9.74 -9.79
N ILE A 66 -0.94 -10.77 -10.64
CA ILE A 66 -1.72 -10.77 -11.88
C ILE A 66 -3.23 -10.62 -11.61
N PRO A 67 -3.89 -11.50 -10.83
CA PRO A 67 -5.31 -11.35 -10.54
C PRO A 67 -5.61 -10.05 -9.78
N MET A 68 -4.68 -9.58 -8.94
CA MET A 68 -4.81 -8.30 -8.24
C MET A 68 -4.86 -7.12 -9.23
N TYR A 69 -3.96 -7.12 -10.21
CA TYR A 69 -3.94 -6.13 -11.27
C TYR A 69 -5.19 -6.17 -12.17
N LEU A 70 -5.69 -7.36 -12.48
CA LEU A 70 -6.95 -7.50 -13.22
C LEU A 70 -8.16 -7.00 -12.41
N ALA A 71 -8.14 -7.20 -11.09
CA ALA A 71 -9.16 -6.66 -10.19
C ALA A 71 -9.13 -5.13 -10.16
N SER A 72 -7.93 -4.49 -10.19
CA SER A 72 -7.83 -3.03 -10.25
C SER A 72 -8.37 -2.46 -11.57
N ILE A 73 -8.15 -3.14 -12.70
CA ILE A 73 -8.77 -2.77 -13.99
C ILE A 73 -10.30 -2.81 -13.89
N SER A 74 -10.84 -3.88 -13.28
CA SER A 74 -12.28 -4.03 -13.08
C SER A 74 -12.85 -2.93 -12.19
N LEU A 75 -12.11 -2.54 -11.15
CA LEU A 75 -12.46 -1.47 -10.23
C LEU A 75 -12.48 -0.09 -10.91
N VAL A 76 -11.50 0.20 -11.78
CA VAL A 76 -11.47 1.43 -12.59
C VAL A 76 -12.65 1.48 -13.57
N LEU A 77 -12.92 0.39 -14.29
CA LEU A 77 -14.05 0.31 -15.23
C LEU A 77 -15.41 0.42 -14.51
N GLY A 78 -15.56 -0.25 -13.37
CA GLY A 78 -16.75 -0.16 -12.53
C GLY A 78 -16.98 1.26 -12.00
N THR A 79 -15.92 1.92 -11.55
CA THR A 79 -15.99 3.33 -11.12
C THR A 79 -16.35 4.25 -12.28
N ALA A 80 -15.69 4.09 -13.44
CA ALA A 80 -16.00 4.88 -14.63
C ALA A 80 -17.45 4.68 -15.08
N LEU A 81 -17.99 3.46 -14.99
CA LEU A 81 -19.39 3.16 -15.26
C LEU A 81 -20.32 3.88 -14.28
N LEU A 82 -20.08 3.78 -12.97
CA LEU A 82 -20.90 4.45 -11.95
C LEU A 82 -20.94 5.97 -12.16
N VAL A 83 -19.80 6.58 -12.45
CA VAL A 83 -19.73 8.01 -12.75
C VAL A 83 -20.45 8.33 -14.06
N ALA A 84 -20.26 7.54 -15.11
CA ALA A 84 -20.94 7.75 -16.39
C ALA A 84 -22.47 7.65 -16.25
N LEU A 85 -22.97 6.71 -15.43
CA LEU A 85 -24.38 6.57 -15.10
C LEU A 85 -24.91 7.78 -14.32
N ALA A 86 -24.18 8.25 -13.31
CA ALA A 86 -24.55 9.43 -12.52
C ALA A 86 -24.67 10.71 -13.37
N TYR A 87 -23.84 10.82 -14.41
CA TYR A 87 -23.87 11.93 -15.37
C TYR A 87 -24.82 11.72 -16.55
N GLY A 88 -25.44 10.54 -16.69
CA GLY A 88 -26.27 10.20 -17.84
C GLY A 88 -25.51 10.16 -19.17
N ALA A 89 -24.20 9.90 -19.14
CA ALA A 89 -23.28 9.99 -20.29
C ALA A 89 -22.48 8.69 -20.43
N GLN A 90 -23.18 7.58 -20.68
CA GLN A 90 -22.61 6.22 -20.79
C GLN A 90 -21.56 6.12 -21.90
N GLU A 91 -21.70 6.92 -22.96
CA GLU A 91 -20.75 7.01 -24.07
C GLU A 91 -19.37 7.53 -23.64
N LYS A 92 -19.27 8.17 -22.48
CA LYS A 92 -18.00 8.68 -21.92
C LYS A 92 -17.28 7.70 -20.99
N LEU A 93 -17.85 6.52 -20.72
CA LEU A 93 -17.27 5.52 -19.81
C LEU A 93 -15.80 5.24 -20.15
N LEU A 94 -15.50 4.87 -21.41
CA LEU A 94 -14.13 4.56 -21.83
C LEU A 94 -13.23 5.80 -21.76
N SER A 95 -13.75 6.99 -22.06
CA SER A 95 -12.98 8.24 -21.95
C SER A 95 -12.53 8.48 -20.50
N LEU A 96 -13.42 8.22 -19.54
CA LEU A 96 -13.13 8.37 -18.12
C LEU A 96 -12.18 7.28 -17.63
N ALA A 97 -12.39 6.02 -18.02
CA ALA A 97 -11.49 4.92 -17.68
C ALA A 97 -10.06 5.17 -18.18
N VAL A 98 -9.91 5.64 -19.42
CA VAL A 98 -8.61 6.06 -19.99
C VAL A 98 -8.01 7.21 -19.18
N ALA A 99 -8.79 8.24 -18.83
CA ALA A 99 -8.27 9.39 -18.09
C ALA A 99 -7.81 9.02 -16.67
N LEU A 100 -8.56 8.16 -15.96
CA LEU A 100 -8.19 7.64 -14.64
C LEU A 100 -6.93 6.77 -14.70
N SER A 101 -6.79 5.95 -15.74
CA SER A 101 -5.63 5.06 -15.91
C SER A 101 -4.39 5.79 -16.44
N ALA A 102 -4.56 6.94 -17.09
CA ALA A 102 -3.46 7.63 -17.78
C ALA A 102 -2.40 8.18 -16.83
N SER A 103 -2.80 8.57 -15.62
CA SER A 103 -1.88 9.05 -14.59
C SER A 103 -1.21 7.91 -13.81
N GLN A 104 -1.75 6.70 -13.87
CA GLN A 104 -1.37 5.60 -12.98
C GLN A 104 0.12 5.19 -13.09
N PRO A 105 0.71 5.02 -14.30
CA PRO A 105 2.13 4.65 -14.41
C PRO A 105 3.09 5.67 -13.78
N TRP A 106 2.67 6.93 -13.67
CA TRP A 106 3.46 7.98 -13.03
C TRP A 106 3.42 7.89 -11.51
N PHE A 107 2.27 7.52 -10.94
CA PHE A 107 2.16 7.26 -9.51
C PHE A 107 2.92 5.98 -9.13
N GLU A 108 2.90 4.95 -9.98
CA GLU A 108 3.69 3.73 -9.77
C GLU A 108 5.20 3.98 -9.72
N LEU A 109 5.69 5.01 -10.41
CA LEU A 109 7.10 5.43 -10.33
C LEU A 109 7.42 6.20 -9.03
N VAL A 110 6.50 7.05 -8.58
CA VAL A 110 6.75 7.98 -7.47
C VAL A 110 6.47 7.34 -6.11
N VAL A 111 5.39 6.56 -5.99
CA VAL A 111 4.92 6.05 -4.69
C VAL A 111 5.96 5.15 -4.02
N PRO A 112 6.54 4.13 -4.69
CA PRO A 112 7.56 3.29 -4.08
C PRO A 112 8.85 4.05 -3.73
N ALA A 113 9.25 5.04 -4.55
CA ALA A 113 10.43 5.85 -4.28
C ALA A 113 10.27 6.77 -3.05
N ALA A 114 9.03 7.14 -2.72
CA ALA A 114 8.71 8.06 -1.64
C ALA A 114 8.14 7.37 -0.39
N SER A 115 7.79 6.07 -0.45
CA SER A 115 7.18 5.34 0.66
C SER A 115 8.11 5.25 1.88
N GLY A 116 9.42 5.17 1.67
CA GLY A 116 10.43 5.16 2.74
C GLY A 116 10.61 6.50 3.47
N LEU A 117 9.97 7.59 3.01
CA LEU A 117 10.10 8.93 3.62
C LEU A 117 9.16 9.16 4.82
N GLY A 118 8.34 8.16 5.16
CA GLY A 118 7.46 8.16 6.32
C GLY A 118 5.97 8.30 6.00
N GLU A 119 5.14 7.99 6.99
CA GLU A 119 3.69 7.84 6.84
C GLU A 119 2.98 9.11 6.31
N VAL A 120 3.43 10.29 6.74
CA VAL A 120 2.86 11.57 6.29
C VAL A 120 3.00 11.73 4.77
N VAL A 121 4.12 11.28 4.20
CA VAL A 121 4.36 11.35 2.75
C VAL A 121 3.41 10.42 2.00
N LEU A 122 3.18 9.21 2.51
CA LEU A 122 2.20 8.28 1.94
C LEU A 122 0.80 8.91 1.87
N TRP A 123 0.33 9.53 2.95
CA TRP A 123 -0.98 10.21 2.96
C TRP A 123 -1.05 11.38 1.98
N ILE A 124 0.05 12.13 1.80
CA ILE A 124 0.15 13.18 0.78
C ILE A 124 0.02 12.59 -0.63
N LEU A 125 0.65 11.45 -0.90
CA LEU A 125 0.58 10.78 -2.21
C LEU A 125 -0.81 10.21 -2.50
N VAL A 126 -1.48 9.63 -1.48
CA VAL A 126 -2.88 9.18 -1.58
C VAL A 126 -3.79 10.36 -1.88
N GLY A 127 -3.62 11.48 -1.15
CA GLY A 127 -4.34 12.72 -1.40
C GLY A 127 -4.10 13.26 -2.80
N TRP A 128 -2.86 13.23 -3.29
CA TRP A 128 -2.51 13.65 -4.65
C TRP A 128 -3.21 12.78 -5.71
N THR A 129 -3.25 11.46 -5.50
CA THR A 129 -3.93 10.50 -6.38
C THR A 129 -5.44 10.75 -6.42
N LEU A 130 -6.04 11.04 -5.26
CA LEU A 130 -7.46 11.39 -5.16
C LEU A 130 -7.77 12.68 -5.92
N ILE A 131 -7.00 13.75 -5.71
CA ILE A 131 -7.23 15.03 -6.39
C ILE A 131 -7.04 14.88 -7.90
N ALA A 132 -6.02 14.15 -8.36
CA ALA A 132 -5.80 13.89 -9.77
C ALA A 132 -6.97 13.11 -10.41
N SER A 133 -7.51 12.12 -9.70
CA SER A 133 -8.64 11.31 -10.16
C SER A 133 -9.97 12.09 -10.20
N VAL A 134 -10.23 12.94 -9.19
CA VAL A 134 -11.36 13.88 -9.19
C VAL A 134 -11.24 14.88 -10.34
N ARG A 135 -10.03 15.36 -10.59
CA ARG A 135 -9.74 16.22 -11.74
C ARG A 135 -10.00 15.52 -13.06
N ALA A 136 -9.68 14.22 -13.18
CA ALA A 136 -10.02 13.41 -14.36
C ALA A 136 -11.53 13.43 -14.63
N VAL A 137 -12.34 13.22 -13.59
CA VAL A 137 -13.81 13.31 -13.66
C VAL A 137 -14.23 14.70 -14.13
N ALA A 138 -13.70 15.76 -13.52
CA ALA A 138 -14.06 17.14 -13.88
C ALA A 138 -13.68 17.48 -15.34
N VAL A 139 -12.56 16.98 -15.85
CA VAL A 139 -12.10 17.22 -17.23
C VAL A 139 -12.93 16.45 -18.26
N VAL A 140 -13.28 15.20 -17.98
CA VAL A 140 -13.98 14.33 -18.95
C VAL A 140 -15.50 14.51 -18.89
N MET A 141 -16.05 14.55 -17.68
CA MET A 141 -17.50 14.59 -17.41
C MET A 141 -18.01 16.02 -17.18
N GLY A 142 -17.12 16.95 -16.85
CA GLY A 142 -17.45 18.34 -16.52
C GLY A 142 -17.66 18.57 -15.02
N ALA A 143 -17.59 19.83 -14.61
CA ALA A 143 -17.68 20.26 -13.20
C ALA A 143 -19.11 20.61 -12.75
N ARG A 144 -20.14 20.05 -13.39
CA ARG A 144 -21.54 20.31 -13.01
C ARG A 144 -21.86 19.71 -11.64
N ARG A 145 -22.48 20.52 -10.78
CA ARG A 145 -23.02 20.07 -9.48
C ARG A 145 -24.49 19.67 -9.67
N PRO A 146 -24.98 18.56 -9.09
CA PRO A 146 -24.38 17.72 -8.04
C PRO A 146 -23.52 16.54 -8.53
N GLN A 147 -23.45 16.27 -9.84
CA GLN A 147 -22.82 15.06 -10.39
C GLN A 147 -21.33 14.97 -10.04
N LEU A 148 -20.63 16.10 -9.92
CA LEU A 148 -19.22 16.12 -9.49
C LEU A 148 -19.03 15.56 -8.08
N TYR A 149 -19.98 15.75 -7.17
CA TYR A 149 -19.89 15.18 -5.82
C TYR A 149 -20.07 13.65 -5.86
N GLN A 150 -20.99 13.16 -6.69
CA GLN A 150 -21.16 11.72 -6.91
C GLN A 150 -19.93 11.10 -7.56
N GLY A 151 -19.33 11.79 -8.54
CA GLY A 151 -18.07 11.38 -9.16
C GLY A 151 -16.90 11.34 -8.17
N THR A 152 -16.81 12.36 -7.32
CA THR A 152 -15.80 12.42 -6.24
C THR A 152 -15.99 11.28 -5.24
N LEU A 153 -17.23 10.99 -4.84
CA LEU A 153 -17.55 9.88 -3.95
C LEU A 153 -17.17 8.53 -4.57
N ALA A 154 -17.50 8.30 -5.85
CA ALA A 154 -17.17 7.06 -6.55
C ALA A 154 -15.66 6.85 -6.66
N VAL A 155 -14.91 7.89 -7.03
CA VAL A 155 -13.43 7.85 -7.08
C VAL A 155 -12.82 7.69 -5.70
N GLY A 156 -13.37 8.35 -4.68
CA GLY A 156 -12.93 8.18 -3.30
C GLY A 156 -13.13 6.75 -2.81
N ALA A 157 -14.30 6.15 -3.11
CA ALA A 157 -14.57 4.75 -2.81
C ALA A 157 -13.64 3.81 -3.58
N MET A 158 -13.37 4.08 -4.86
CA MET A 158 -12.41 3.33 -5.68
C MET A 158 -11.03 3.28 -5.01
N ILE A 159 -10.50 4.44 -4.61
CA ILE A 159 -9.18 4.53 -3.97
C ILE A 159 -9.20 3.88 -2.58
N ALA A 160 -10.26 4.08 -1.80
CA ALA A 160 -10.39 3.44 -0.49
C ALA A 160 -10.45 1.91 -0.61
N ILE A 161 -11.18 1.36 -1.58
CA ILE A 161 -11.22 -0.07 -1.85
C ILE A 161 -9.83 -0.56 -2.27
N ALA A 162 -9.17 0.12 -3.21
CA ALA A 162 -7.83 -0.25 -3.65
C ALA A 162 -6.79 -0.19 -2.52
N PHE A 163 -6.94 0.72 -1.55
CA PHE A 163 -5.98 0.91 -0.46
C PHE A 163 -6.25 0.00 0.75
N PHE A 164 -7.52 -0.20 1.14
CA PHE A 164 -7.87 -0.93 2.37
C PHE A 164 -8.34 -2.36 2.15
N VAL A 165 -8.81 -2.71 0.94
CA VAL A 165 -9.36 -4.05 0.67
C VAL A 165 -8.36 -4.92 -0.07
N PHE A 166 -7.54 -4.32 -0.95
CA PHE A 166 -6.54 -5.09 -1.68
C PHE A 166 -5.32 -5.30 -0.78
N PRO A 167 -4.83 -6.53 -0.63
CA PRO A 167 -3.60 -6.78 0.11
C PRO A 167 -2.42 -6.11 -0.61
N GLU A 168 -1.52 -5.50 0.15
CA GLU A 168 -0.23 -5.07 -0.37
C GLU A 168 0.47 -6.28 -0.97
N THR A 169 0.61 -6.27 -2.30
CA THR A 169 1.14 -7.39 -3.07
C THR A 169 2.29 -6.87 -3.89
N ASP A 170 3.50 -7.34 -3.58
CA ASP A 170 4.66 -7.05 -4.42
C ASP A 170 4.55 -7.82 -5.73
N VAL A 171 4.72 -7.10 -6.84
CA VAL A 171 4.72 -7.70 -8.18
C VAL A 171 5.98 -8.50 -8.47
N TRP A 172 7.08 -8.10 -7.85
CA TRP A 172 8.40 -8.66 -8.05
C TRP A 172 8.97 -9.06 -6.70
N LEU A 173 9.11 -10.37 -6.50
CA LEU A 173 9.68 -10.93 -5.28
C LEU A 173 11.20 -10.93 -5.41
N PRO A 174 11.94 -10.61 -4.33
CA PRO A 174 13.40 -10.77 -4.32
C PRO A 174 13.81 -12.21 -4.64
N SER A 175 15.07 -12.41 -5.04
CA SER A 175 15.58 -13.75 -5.27
C SER A 175 15.69 -14.53 -3.96
N ALA A 176 15.55 -15.86 -4.02
CA ALA A 176 15.68 -16.72 -2.83
C ALA A 176 17.03 -16.53 -2.10
N ALA A 177 18.13 -16.23 -2.81
CA ALA A 177 19.42 -15.93 -2.20
C ALA A 177 19.42 -14.62 -1.40
N GLN A 178 18.74 -13.58 -1.89
CA GLN A 178 18.59 -12.30 -1.18
C GLN A 178 17.64 -12.42 0.01
N ASP A 179 16.56 -13.20 -0.13
CA ASP A 179 15.66 -13.52 0.97
C ASP A 179 16.37 -14.35 2.04
N GLU A 180 17.23 -15.30 1.65
CA GLU A 180 18.07 -16.08 2.56
C GLU A 180 19.12 -15.20 3.26
N GLU A 181 19.78 -14.26 2.59
CA GLU A 181 20.69 -13.31 3.24
C GLU A 181 19.95 -12.36 4.20
N ALA A 182 18.79 -11.85 3.79
CA ALA A 182 17.94 -11.01 4.63
C ALA A 182 17.39 -11.79 5.83
N GLY A 183 17.04 -13.06 5.64
CA GLY A 183 16.58 -14.00 6.65
C GLY A 183 17.70 -14.53 7.55
N ALA A 184 18.93 -14.67 7.06
CA ALA A 184 20.10 -15.11 7.83
C ALA A 184 20.45 -14.13 8.95
N GLY A 185 20.14 -12.84 8.79
CA GLY A 185 20.22 -11.87 9.88
C GLY A 185 19.21 -12.12 11.02
N LEU A 186 18.08 -12.76 10.72
CA LEU A 186 17.04 -13.18 11.69
C LEU A 186 17.27 -14.63 12.19
N ALA A 187 17.92 -15.46 11.38
CA ALA A 187 18.19 -16.87 11.59
C ALA A 187 19.67 -17.17 11.92
N ASP A 188 20.38 -16.22 12.54
CA ASP A 188 21.63 -16.56 13.23
C ASP A 188 21.27 -17.60 14.30
N GLU A 189 21.95 -18.73 14.32
CA GLU A 189 21.71 -19.81 15.31
C GLU A 189 21.80 -19.26 16.74
N ARG A 190 22.60 -18.20 16.93
CA ARG A 190 22.65 -17.42 18.17
C ARG A 190 21.33 -16.72 18.50
N ALA A 191 20.65 -16.11 17.53
CA ALA A 191 19.37 -15.45 17.75
C ALA A 191 18.32 -16.46 18.23
N PHE A 192 18.24 -17.64 17.62
CA PHE A 192 17.35 -18.73 18.07
C PHE A 192 17.66 -19.22 19.48
N HIS A 193 18.94 -19.42 19.82
CA HIS A 193 19.33 -19.77 21.18
C HIS A 193 19.03 -18.66 22.20
N LEU A 194 19.15 -17.39 21.80
CA LEU A 194 18.79 -16.24 22.62
C LEU A 194 17.27 -16.17 22.84
N GLN A 195 16.45 -16.51 21.85
CA GLN A 195 14.98 -16.49 21.99
C GLN A 195 14.50 -17.37 23.16
N GLY A 196 15.00 -18.59 23.27
CA GLY A 196 14.67 -19.48 24.39
C GLY A 196 15.04 -18.87 25.75
N GLN A 197 16.23 -18.28 25.85
CA GLN A 197 16.66 -17.61 27.08
C GLN A 197 15.85 -16.35 27.39
N LEU A 198 15.43 -15.59 26.38
CA LEU A 198 14.64 -14.36 26.56
C LEU A 198 13.24 -14.69 27.10
N ILE A 199 12.60 -15.76 26.62
CA ILE A 199 11.32 -16.24 27.16
C ILE A 199 11.49 -16.69 28.61
N GLU A 200 12.50 -17.50 28.90
CA GLU A 200 12.76 -17.97 30.27
C GLU A 200 13.05 -16.81 31.23
N ARG A 201 13.87 -15.83 30.82
CA ARG A 201 14.14 -14.62 31.62
C ARG A 201 12.89 -13.78 31.82
N ALA A 202 12.08 -13.59 30.78
CA ALA A 202 10.83 -12.83 30.88
C ALA A 202 9.84 -13.50 31.84
N LEU A 203 9.72 -14.83 31.80
CA LEU A 203 8.89 -15.61 32.72
C LEU A 203 9.46 -15.62 34.14
N ALA A 204 10.78 -15.76 34.31
CA ALA A 204 11.43 -15.74 35.62
C ALA A 204 11.34 -14.36 36.30
N GLY A 205 11.28 -13.28 35.52
CA GLY A 205 11.07 -11.91 36.00
C GLY A 205 9.65 -11.63 36.51
N LEU A 206 8.69 -12.52 36.26
CA LEU A 206 7.33 -12.36 36.76
C LEU A 206 7.26 -12.55 38.28
N ARG A 207 6.74 -11.53 38.97
CA ARG A 207 6.42 -11.61 40.40
C ARG A 207 5.31 -12.61 40.63
N ARG A 208 5.54 -13.55 41.55
CA ARG A 208 4.52 -14.52 41.99
C ARG A 208 3.23 -13.80 42.44
N GLY A 209 2.12 -14.48 42.20
CA GLY A 209 0.80 -14.01 42.61
C GLY A 209 0.65 -13.96 44.13
N ARG A 210 -0.11 -12.98 44.64
CA ARG A 210 -0.44 -12.88 46.07
C ARG A 210 -1.81 -13.49 46.36
N PRO A 211 -1.93 -14.48 47.27
CA PRO A 211 -3.22 -15.08 47.61
C PRO A 211 -4.22 -14.03 48.11
N GLY A 212 -5.44 -14.07 47.58
CA GLY A 212 -6.55 -13.20 48.01
C GLY A 212 -6.51 -11.76 47.50
N VAL A 213 -5.53 -11.39 46.65
CA VAL A 213 -5.45 -10.07 46.02
C VAL A 213 -5.67 -10.22 44.51
N PRO A 214 -6.65 -9.52 43.92
CA PRO A 214 -6.78 -9.44 42.46
C PRO A 214 -5.57 -8.71 41.86
N GLU A 215 -4.92 -9.32 40.87
CA GLU A 215 -3.69 -8.82 40.27
C GLU A 215 -3.80 -8.79 38.75
N LEU A 216 -3.35 -7.69 38.15
CA LEU A 216 -3.37 -7.51 36.71
C LEU A 216 -2.02 -7.94 36.10
N TYR A 217 -2.10 -8.61 34.95
CA TYR A 217 -0.95 -8.99 34.13
C TYR A 217 -1.13 -8.36 32.76
N PHE A 218 -0.03 -7.91 32.16
CA PHE A 218 -0.01 -7.37 30.81
C PHE A 218 0.78 -8.32 29.91
N VAL A 219 0.22 -8.66 28.75
CA VAL A 219 0.92 -9.40 27.70
C VAL A 219 0.77 -8.61 26.41
N GLY A 220 1.87 -8.03 25.96
CA GLY A 220 1.94 -7.28 24.71
C GLY A 220 2.56 -8.13 23.60
N PHE A 221 1.98 -8.07 22.41
CA PHE A 221 2.45 -8.80 21.22
C PHE A 221 2.54 -7.84 20.03
N ALA A 222 3.73 -7.71 19.45
CA ALA A 222 4.01 -6.93 18.25
C ALA A 222 4.51 -7.86 17.13
N PRO A 223 3.60 -8.50 16.37
CA PRO A 223 3.95 -9.54 15.40
C PRO A 223 4.59 -9.04 14.12
N ASP A 224 4.31 -7.80 13.75
CA ASP A 224 4.77 -7.25 12.48
C ASP A 224 6.14 -6.56 12.67
N GLY A 225 7.16 -7.18 12.09
CA GLY A 225 8.54 -6.69 12.07
C GLY A 225 8.87 -5.75 10.92
N SER A 226 7.94 -5.55 9.98
CA SER A 226 8.18 -4.71 8.81
C SER A 226 8.24 -3.22 9.17
N GLN A 227 7.65 -2.84 10.30
CA GLN A 227 7.62 -1.46 10.80
C GLN A 227 7.82 -1.38 12.32
N ASP A 228 8.60 -0.40 12.77
CA ASP A 228 8.84 -0.18 14.22
C ASP A 228 7.67 0.48 14.97
N VAL A 229 6.57 0.80 14.28
CA VAL A 229 5.39 1.46 14.89
C VAL A 229 4.80 0.57 15.98
N PHE A 230 4.58 -0.72 15.69
CA PHE A 230 4.00 -1.67 16.62
C PHE A 230 4.87 -1.86 17.86
N LEU A 231 6.20 -1.94 17.69
CA LEU A 231 7.15 -2.01 18.79
C LEU A 231 7.09 -0.75 19.67
N ARG A 232 7.03 0.45 19.08
CA ARG A 232 6.93 1.71 19.84
C ARG A 232 5.63 1.81 20.63
N GLU A 233 4.50 1.50 20.00
CA GLU A 233 3.19 1.53 20.65
C GLU A 233 3.11 0.53 21.80
N MET A 234 3.57 -0.70 21.57
CA MET A 234 3.64 -1.73 22.59
C MET A 234 4.53 -1.31 23.77
N ARG A 235 5.71 -0.69 23.54
CA ARG A 235 6.57 -0.16 24.62
C ARG A 235 5.85 0.94 25.40
N TYR A 236 5.09 1.79 24.73
CA TYR A 236 4.29 2.83 25.37
C TYR A 236 3.16 2.25 26.23
N VAL A 237 2.37 1.32 25.70
CA VAL A 237 1.28 0.68 26.44
C VAL A 237 1.81 -0.09 27.65
N LYS A 238 2.92 -0.82 27.51
CA LYS A 238 3.56 -1.51 28.63
C LYS A 238 3.90 -0.55 29.77
N ARG A 239 4.55 0.59 29.47
CA ARG A 239 4.89 1.61 30.49
C ARG A 239 3.65 2.15 31.18
N LEU A 240 2.60 2.45 30.41
CA LEU A 240 1.34 2.92 30.97
C LEU A 240 0.72 1.91 31.94
N PHE A 241 0.73 0.63 31.59
CA PHE A 241 0.23 -0.45 32.46
C PHE A 241 1.08 -0.61 33.73
N ASP A 242 2.39 -0.55 33.58
CA ASP A 242 3.32 -0.67 34.72
C ASP A 242 3.13 0.47 35.73
N GLU A 243 2.92 1.69 35.24
CA GLU A 243 2.75 2.89 36.08
C GLU A 243 1.34 3.04 36.66
N ARG A 244 0.29 2.85 35.86
CA ARG A 244 -1.10 3.14 36.27
C ARG A 244 -1.82 1.95 36.88
N PHE A 245 -1.47 0.74 36.49
CA PHE A 245 -2.18 -0.47 36.89
C PHE A 245 -1.30 -1.42 37.72
N GLY A 246 -0.08 -0.98 38.06
CA GLY A 246 0.82 -1.71 38.96
C GLY A 246 1.29 -3.05 38.39
N THR A 247 1.34 -3.18 37.06
CA THR A 247 1.83 -4.40 36.38
C THR A 247 3.36 -4.47 36.33
N ALA A 248 4.08 -3.54 36.97
CA ALA A 248 5.54 -3.57 37.04
C ALA A 248 6.04 -4.90 37.65
N GLY A 249 6.80 -5.67 36.84
CA GLY A 249 7.23 -7.03 37.17
C GLY A 249 6.15 -8.11 36.94
N ARG A 250 5.10 -7.80 36.19
CA ARG A 250 3.97 -8.69 35.79
C ARG A 250 3.55 -8.49 34.33
N SER A 251 4.48 -7.98 33.53
CA SER A 251 4.28 -7.62 32.14
C SER A 251 5.25 -8.43 31.26
N ILE A 252 4.73 -9.17 30.29
CA ILE A 252 5.52 -9.85 29.25
C ILE A 252 5.27 -9.14 27.92
N THR A 253 6.29 -9.17 27.08
CA THR A 253 6.28 -8.47 25.81
C THR A 253 7.00 -9.32 24.78
N LEU A 254 6.36 -9.52 23.64
CA LEU A 254 6.85 -10.29 22.50
C LEU A 254 6.88 -9.36 21.28
N ALA A 255 7.99 -9.34 20.55
CA ALA A 255 8.13 -8.47 19.39
C ALA A 255 8.97 -9.13 18.29
N SER A 256 8.50 -9.02 17.05
CA SER A 256 9.15 -9.60 15.88
C SER A 256 9.90 -8.55 15.06
N SER A 257 10.60 -7.61 15.71
CA SER A 257 11.37 -6.53 15.06
C SER A 257 12.88 -6.79 15.15
N ARG A 258 13.63 -6.46 14.08
CA ARG A 258 15.10 -6.60 13.99
C ARG A 258 15.82 -5.86 15.11
N ASP A 259 15.34 -4.68 15.47
CA ASP A 259 15.94 -3.82 16.50
C ASP A 259 15.67 -4.32 17.93
N ALA A 260 14.73 -5.24 18.09
CA ALA A 260 14.31 -5.78 19.38
C ALA A 260 14.67 -7.26 19.59
N LEU A 261 15.37 -7.90 18.64
CA LEU A 261 15.69 -9.33 18.66
C LEU A 261 16.46 -9.77 19.92
N GLU A 262 17.26 -8.87 20.49
CA GLU A 262 18.04 -9.12 21.71
C GLU A 262 17.31 -8.66 22.99
N GLU A 263 16.24 -7.87 22.87
CA GLU A 263 15.50 -7.28 23.99
C GLU A 263 14.22 -8.05 24.32
N PHE A 264 13.46 -8.46 23.29
CA PHE A 264 12.19 -9.15 23.45
C PHE A 264 12.19 -10.50 22.72
N PRO A 265 11.50 -11.50 23.28
CA PRO A 265 11.26 -12.73 22.56
C PRO A 265 10.41 -12.48 21.30
N ILE A 266 10.73 -13.20 20.22
CA ILE A 266 9.98 -13.17 18.97
C ILE A 266 8.60 -13.78 19.20
N GLY A 267 7.61 -13.14 18.58
CA GLY A 267 6.24 -13.62 18.57
C GLY A 267 5.89 -14.30 17.25
N SER A 268 5.66 -15.61 17.26
CA SER A 268 5.19 -16.39 16.10
C SER A 268 3.72 -16.75 16.22
#